data_AF-A0A5K1DK30-F1
#
_entry.id   AF-A0A5K1DK30-F1
#
_cell.length_a   1.000
_cell.length_b   1.000
_cell.length_c   1.000
_cell.angle_alpha   90.00
_cell.angle_beta   90.00
_cell.angle_gamma   90.00
#
_symmetry.space_group_name_H-M   'P 1'
#
loop_
_entity.id
_entity.type
_entity.pdbx_description
1 polymer ?
#
loop_
_entity_poly.entity_id
_entity_poly.type
_entity_poly.pdbx_seq_one_letter_code
_entity_poly.pdbx_strand_id
1 'polypeptide(L)'
;MGKYHVEVCVASARGLRRSFLRSQWFAVAWIDPERKYCTKVDARGGTSPVWNTKFVASFDGAVEDAALHVEVYGRETLFLRERLEGTASISLREFLTKLDRSPEPGVAESGSFQLRKKGSTKPRGFVDLSLRISDRAAGEGLAPHA
;
A
#
# COMPACT_ATOMS: atom_id res chain seq x y z
N MET A 1 -16.01 18.66 -2.42
CA MET A 1 -14.91 17.66 -2.44
C MET A 1 -14.67 17.23 -1.01
N GLY A 2 -14.73 15.93 -0.73
CA GLY A 2 -14.53 15.39 0.62
C GLY A 2 -13.06 15.32 0.99
N LYS A 3 -12.76 15.31 2.29
CA LYS A 3 -11.42 15.06 2.82
C LYS A 3 -11.40 13.66 3.41
N TYR A 4 -10.54 12.81 2.89
CA TYR A 4 -10.48 11.41 3.32
C TYR A 4 -9.16 11.08 4.00
N HIS A 5 -9.23 10.20 4.99
CA HIS A 5 -8.07 9.53 5.58
C HIS A 5 -8.08 8.06 5.18
N VAL A 6 -6.96 7.61 4.64
CA VAL A 6 -6.74 6.22 4.25
C VAL A 6 -5.65 5.63 5.12
N GLU A 7 -6.02 4.72 6.00
CA GLU A 7 -5.06 3.91 6.75
C GLU A 7 -4.63 2.74 5.87
N VAL A 8 -3.33 2.57 5.68
CA VAL A 8 -2.75 1.52 4.85
C VAL A 8 -1.76 0.72 5.68
N CYS A 9 -1.81 -0.60 5.58
CA CYS A 9 -0.77 -1.51 6.07
C CYS A 9 -0.18 -2.27 4.89
N VAL A 10 1.09 -2.02 4.56
CA VAL A 10 1.84 -2.84 3.61
C VAL A 10 2.42 -4.02 4.40
N ALA A 11 1.79 -5.18 4.28
CA ALA A 11 2.06 -6.33 5.13
C ALA A 11 3.26 -7.13 4.61
N SER A 12 3.19 -7.62 3.38
CA SER A 12 4.18 -8.52 2.80
C SER A 12 4.20 -8.46 1.29
N ALA A 13 5.22 -9.08 0.69
CA ALA A 13 5.17 -9.47 -0.71
C ALA A 13 5.53 -10.95 -0.85
N ARG A 14 5.13 -11.56 -1.96
CA ARG A 14 5.33 -12.99 -2.23
C ARG A 14 5.61 -13.22 -3.71
N GLY A 15 6.39 -14.27 -4.01
CA GLY A 15 6.69 -14.64 -5.40
C GLY A 15 7.56 -13.60 -6.14
N LEU A 16 8.36 -12.83 -5.40
CA LEU A 16 9.30 -11.88 -6.00
C LEU A 16 10.40 -12.62 -6.76
N ARG A 17 11.07 -11.90 -7.67
CA ARG A 17 12.17 -12.47 -8.44
C ARG A 17 13.33 -12.83 -7.52
N ARG A 18 13.80 -14.09 -7.62
CA ARG A 18 15.01 -14.54 -6.95
C ARG A 18 16.25 -13.85 -7.53
N SER A 19 17.08 -13.29 -6.67
CA SER A 19 18.43 -12.83 -6.99
C SER A 19 19.46 -13.87 -6.59
N PHE A 20 20.64 -13.83 -7.21
CA PHE A 20 21.79 -14.64 -6.81
C PHE A 20 22.40 -14.12 -5.49
N LEU A 21 22.27 -12.82 -5.23
CA LEU A 21 22.72 -12.19 -4.00
C LEU A 21 21.57 -12.12 -2.99
N ARG A 22 21.92 -11.98 -1.70
CA ARG A 22 20.94 -11.67 -0.66
C ARG A 22 20.33 -10.30 -0.95
N SER A 23 19.09 -10.31 -1.45
CA SER A 23 18.30 -9.10 -1.66
C SER A 23 17.70 -8.62 -0.35
N GLN A 24 17.75 -7.31 -0.14
CA GLN A 24 16.95 -6.61 0.84
C GLN A 24 15.70 -6.05 0.13
N TRP A 25 14.56 -6.06 0.81
CA TRP A 25 13.29 -5.68 0.21
C TRP A 25 12.66 -4.53 0.96
N PHE A 26 12.13 -3.56 0.22
CA PHE A 26 11.30 -2.49 0.77
C PHE A 26 10.22 -2.12 -0.24
N ALA A 27 9.18 -1.46 0.24
CA ALA A 27 8.10 -0.96 -0.57
C ALA A 27 7.93 0.55 -0.39
N VAL A 28 7.50 1.21 -1.45
CA VAL A 28 7.12 2.63 -1.48
C VAL A 28 5.66 2.70 -1.89
N ALA A 29 4.84 3.36 -1.09
CA ALA A 29 3.41 3.46 -1.33
C ALA A 29 2.95 4.92 -1.27
N TRP A 30 1.98 5.30 -2.09
CA TRP A 30 1.42 6.65 -2.12
C TRP A 30 0.04 6.72 -2.76
N ILE A 31 -0.73 7.73 -2.38
CA ILE A 31 -1.95 8.14 -3.07
C ILE A 31 -1.66 9.45 -3.80
N ASP A 32 -1.11 10.42 -3.06
CA ASP A 32 -0.54 11.65 -3.59
C ASP A 32 0.94 11.43 -3.96
N PRO A 33 1.38 11.62 -5.22
CA PRO A 33 2.76 11.43 -5.63
C PRO A 33 3.76 12.32 -4.88
N GLU A 34 3.33 13.45 -4.30
CA GLU A 34 4.15 14.34 -3.47
C GLU A 34 4.33 13.79 -2.03
N ARG A 35 3.53 12.81 -1.62
CA ARG A 35 3.52 12.23 -0.26
C ARG A 35 3.70 10.72 -0.32
N LYS A 36 4.95 10.29 -0.43
CA LYS A 36 5.34 8.88 -0.47
C LYS A 36 5.70 8.34 0.90
N TYR A 37 5.31 7.09 1.16
CA TYR A 37 5.59 6.35 2.38
C TYR A 37 6.48 5.17 2.05
N CYS A 38 7.56 4.99 2.81
CA CYS A 38 8.51 3.90 2.62
C CYS A 38 8.42 2.91 3.78
N THR A 39 8.45 1.61 3.48
CA THR A 39 8.53 0.59 4.51
C THR A 39 9.92 0.51 5.13
N LYS A 40 10.02 -0.14 6.28
CA LYS A 40 11.33 -0.64 6.73
C LYS A 40 11.88 -1.63 5.71
N VAL A 41 13.20 -1.81 5.73
CA VAL A 41 13.88 -2.80 4.90
C VAL A 41 13.79 -4.18 5.55
N ASP A 42 13.26 -5.17 4.84
CA ASP A 42 13.39 -6.57 5.19
C ASP A 42 14.72 -7.11 4.63
N ALA A 43 15.65 -7.44 5.52
CA ALA A 43 16.97 -7.95 5.18
C ALA A 43 17.13 -9.47 5.38
N ARG A 44 16.04 -10.20 5.65
CA ARG A 44 16.06 -11.67 5.85
C ARG A 44 16.45 -12.41 4.57
N GLY A 45 16.29 -11.78 3.41
CA GLY A 45 16.50 -12.39 2.11
C GLY A 45 15.29 -13.18 1.63
N GLY A 46 15.48 -13.98 0.57
CA GLY A 46 14.40 -14.74 -0.05
C GLY A 46 13.53 -13.88 -0.98
N THR A 47 12.34 -14.39 -1.30
CA THR A 47 11.41 -13.81 -2.29
C THR A 47 10.06 -13.44 -1.68
N SER A 48 9.94 -13.51 -0.35
CA SER A 48 8.70 -13.26 0.38
C SER A 48 8.94 -12.39 1.62
N PRO A 49 9.22 -11.08 1.44
CA PRO A 49 9.49 -10.17 2.55
C PRO A 49 8.22 -9.85 3.36
N VAL A 50 8.42 -9.50 4.63
CA VAL A 50 7.36 -9.09 5.56
C VAL A 50 7.75 -7.76 6.23
N TRP A 51 6.91 -6.74 6.04
CA TRP A 51 7.17 -5.38 6.53
C TRP A 51 6.22 -4.94 7.64
N ASN A 52 4.93 -5.29 7.54
CA ASN A 52 3.87 -4.83 8.45
C ASN A 52 3.93 -3.32 8.74
N THR A 53 4.25 -2.52 7.73
CA THR A 53 4.38 -1.07 7.89
C THR A 53 3.03 -0.41 7.69
N LYS A 54 2.59 0.35 8.69
CA LYS A 54 1.35 1.11 8.67
C LYS A 54 1.63 2.60 8.45
N PHE A 55 0.79 3.26 7.66
CA PHE A 55 0.79 4.70 7.50
C PHE A 55 -0.63 5.21 7.24
N VAL A 56 -0.83 6.52 7.42
CA VAL A 56 -2.10 7.19 7.12
C VAL A 56 -1.83 8.23 6.05
N ALA A 57 -2.59 8.17 4.96
CA ALA A 57 -2.53 9.14 3.88
C ALA A 57 -3.83 9.94 3.86
N SER A 58 -3.71 11.27 3.87
CA SER A 58 -4.85 12.18 3.69
C SER A 58 -4.85 12.73 2.27
N PHE A 59 -6.01 12.77 1.63
CA PHE A 59 -6.18 13.43 0.34
C PHE A 59 -7.52 14.17 0.27
N ASP A 60 -7.53 15.26 -0.50
CA ASP A 60 -8.71 16.05 -0.81
C ASP A 60 -9.14 15.72 -2.23
N GLY A 61 -10.38 15.24 -2.44
CA GLY A 61 -10.82 14.87 -3.79
C GLY A 61 -12.00 13.91 -3.86
N ALA A 62 -12.25 13.40 -5.06
CA ALA A 62 -13.15 12.29 -5.30
C ALA A 62 -12.40 10.98 -5.07
N VAL A 63 -12.80 10.24 -4.05
CA VAL A 63 -12.20 8.94 -3.71
C VAL A 63 -12.43 7.88 -4.81
N GLU A 64 -13.42 8.09 -5.67
CA GLU A 64 -13.70 7.25 -6.84
C GLU A 64 -12.59 7.29 -7.90
N ASP A 65 -11.88 8.42 -8.00
CA ASP A 65 -10.78 8.63 -8.94
C ASP A 65 -9.40 8.37 -8.31
N ALA A 66 -9.35 8.15 -6.99
CA ALA A 66 -8.12 7.96 -6.26
C ALA A 66 -7.63 6.51 -6.34
N ALA A 67 -6.31 6.33 -6.38
CA ALA A 67 -5.66 5.03 -6.34
C ALA A 67 -4.47 5.02 -5.38
N LEU A 68 -4.31 3.91 -4.66
CA LEU A 68 -3.10 3.61 -3.94
C LEU A 68 -2.10 2.95 -4.90
N HIS A 69 -0.95 3.58 -5.09
CA HIS A 69 0.18 3.01 -5.79
C HIS A 69 1.15 2.37 -4.80
N VAL A 70 1.66 1.19 -5.14
CA VAL A 70 2.68 0.49 -4.36
C VAL A 70 3.76 0.00 -5.30
N GLU A 71 5.00 0.34 -5.01
CA GLU A 71 6.19 -0.13 -5.69
C GLU A 71 7.04 -0.98 -4.76
N VAL A 72 7.49 -2.13 -5.23
CA VAL A 72 8.38 -3.02 -4.48
C VAL A 72 9.78 -2.99 -5.08
N TYR A 73 10.75 -2.72 -4.23
CA TYR A 73 12.15 -2.58 -4.60
C TYR A 73 13.00 -3.68 -3.96
N GLY A 74 13.90 -4.22 -4.77
CA GLY A 74 15.02 -5.03 -4.30
C GLY A 74 16.28 -4.19 -4.24
N ARG A 75 17.03 -4.29 -3.13
CA ARG A 75 18.35 -3.71 -2.96
C ARG A 75 19.40 -4.81 -2.79
N GLU A 76 20.43 -4.78 -3.64
CA GLU A 76 21.55 -5.71 -3.52
C GLU A 76 22.47 -5.31 -2.36
N THR A 77 22.87 -6.29 -1.55
CA THR A 77 23.67 -6.06 -0.33
C THR A 77 25.09 -5.56 -0.58
N LEU A 78 25.70 -5.93 -1.71
CA LEU A 78 27.10 -5.56 -2.02
C LEU A 78 27.23 -4.21 -2.71
N PHE A 79 26.33 -3.90 -3.65
CA PHE A 79 26.40 -2.69 -4.47
C PHE A 79 25.39 -1.62 -4.06
N LEU A 80 24.57 -1.89 -3.05
CA LEU A 80 23.44 -1.05 -2.61
C LEU A 80 22.54 -0.59 -3.76
N ARG A 81 22.55 -1.33 -4.89
CA ARG A 81 21.82 -0.98 -6.09
C ARG A 81 20.35 -1.32 -5.88
N GLU A 82 19.51 -0.30 -6.02
CA GLU A 82 18.07 -0.42 -5.92
C GLU A 82 17.46 -0.71 -7.29
N ARG A 83 16.45 -1.60 -7.30
CA ARG A 83 15.77 -2.04 -8.50
C ARG A 83 14.29 -2.17 -8.24
N LEU A 84 13.48 -1.49 -9.04
CA LEU A 84 12.04 -1.71 -9.08
C LEU A 84 11.74 -3.11 -9.61
N GLU A 85 11.13 -3.96 -8.78
CA GLU A 85 10.68 -5.29 -9.17
C GLU A 85 9.27 -5.27 -9.75
N GLY A 86 8.37 -4.47 -9.18
CA GLY A 86 7.04 -4.30 -9.72
C GLY A 86 6.22 -3.25 -8.99
N THR A 87 5.13 -2.89 -9.64
CA THR A 87 4.17 -1.87 -9.21
C THR A 87 2.78 -2.51 -9.15
N ALA A 88 2.00 -2.15 -8.14
CA ALA A 88 0.57 -2.40 -8.04
C ALA A 88 -0.15 -1.05 -7.95
N SER A 89 -1.30 -0.94 -8.63
CA SER A 89 -2.20 0.21 -8.53
C SER A 89 -3.56 -0.31 -8.10
N ILE A 90 -4.05 0.17 -6.96
CA ILE A 90 -5.26 -0.29 -6.30
C ILE A 90 -6.27 0.87 -6.31
N SER A 91 -7.41 0.69 -6.98
CA SER A 91 -8.47 1.72 -6.97
C SER A 91 -9.12 1.79 -5.59
N LEU A 92 -9.21 2.99 -5.02
CA LEU A 92 -9.87 3.19 -3.72
C LEU A 92 -11.40 3.06 -3.81
N ARG A 93 -11.97 3.21 -5.00
CA ARG A 93 -13.40 3.05 -5.28
C ARG A 93 -13.94 1.69 -4.85
N GLU A 94 -13.18 0.62 -5.07
CA GLU A 94 -13.59 -0.76 -4.75
C GLU A 94 -13.79 -1.00 -3.25
N PHE A 95 -13.24 -0.11 -2.42
CA PHE A 95 -13.29 -0.20 -0.96
C PHE A 95 -14.43 0.65 -0.39
N LEU A 96 -14.84 1.72 -1.07
CA LEU A 96 -15.99 2.54 -0.66
C LEU A 96 -17.31 1.78 -0.73
N THR A 97 -17.55 1.08 -1.83
CA THR A 97 -18.81 0.35 -2.08
C THR A 97 -19.06 -0.77 -1.07
N LYS A 98 -18.04 -1.18 -0.33
CA LYS A 98 -18.15 -2.18 0.73
C LYS A 98 -18.37 -1.56 2.11
N LEU A 99 -17.97 -0.29 2.33
CA LEU A 99 -18.38 0.48 3.51
C LEU A 99 -19.90 0.71 3.53
N ASP A 100 -20.53 0.95 2.38
CA ASP A 100 -22.00 1.14 2.31
C ASP A 100 -22.79 -0.15 2.60
N ARG A 101 -22.15 -1.32 2.49
CA ARG A 101 -22.82 -2.63 2.62
C ARG A 101 -22.64 -3.27 4.00
N SER A 102 -21.70 -2.80 4.82
CA SER A 102 -21.47 -3.33 6.16
C SER A 102 -21.58 -2.24 7.23
N PRO A 103 -22.54 -2.34 8.17
CA PRO A 103 -22.69 -1.37 9.26
C PRO A 103 -21.61 -1.50 10.35
N GLU A 104 -20.52 -2.23 10.11
CA GLU A 104 -19.41 -2.33 11.06
C GLU A 104 -18.31 -1.29 10.75
N PRO A 105 -18.23 -0.18 11.50
CA PRO A 105 -17.21 0.86 11.33
C PRO A 105 -15.82 0.35 11.78
N GLY A 106 -15.22 -0.59 11.05
CA GLY A 106 -14.21 -1.45 11.68
C GLY A 106 -13.19 -2.07 10.74
N VAL A 107 -13.64 -2.64 9.64
CA VAL A 107 -12.90 -3.73 9.02
C VAL A 107 -11.94 -3.20 7.97
N ALA A 108 -10.64 -3.24 8.25
CA ALA A 108 -9.60 -3.01 7.27
C ALA A 108 -9.68 -4.11 6.19
N GLU A 109 -9.91 -3.73 4.95
CA GLU A 109 -9.98 -4.69 3.86
C GLU A 109 -8.58 -5.14 3.49
N SER A 110 -8.30 -6.43 3.70
CA SER A 110 -7.04 -7.05 3.32
C SER A 110 -7.15 -7.66 1.93
N GLY A 111 -6.19 -7.37 1.06
CA GLY A 111 -6.14 -7.87 -0.30
C GLY A 111 -4.72 -8.23 -0.73
N SER A 112 -4.64 -9.12 -1.73
CA SER A 112 -3.39 -9.48 -2.39
C SER A 112 -3.42 -8.93 -3.82
N PHE A 113 -2.46 -8.07 -4.15
CA PHE A 113 -2.44 -7.33 -5.42
C PHE A 113 -1.25 -7.75 -6.25
N GLN A 114 -1.49 -8.05 -7.53
CA GLN A 114 -0.45 -8.53 -8.42
C GLN A 114 0.52 -7.40 -8.78
N LEU A 115 1.82 -7.65 -8.59
CA LEU A 115 2.89 -6.75 -9.02
C LEU A 115 3.15 -6.91 -10.52
N ARG A 116 3.21 -5.78 -11.23
CA ARG A 116 3.45 -5.72 -12.68
C ARG A 116 4.59 -4.76 -12.98
N LYS A 117 5.32 -5.03 -14.06
CA LYS A 117 6.36 -4.11 -14.56
C LYS A 117 5.89 -3.51 -15.87
N LYS A 118 6.05 -2.18 -16.03
CA LYS A 118 5.75 -1.48 -17.28
C LYS A 118 6.47 -2.16 -18.45
N GLY A 119 5.72 -2.50 -19.50
CA GLY A 119 6.24 -3.22 -20.67
C GLY A 119 6.44 -4.72 -20.51
N SER A 120 5.94 -5.35 -19.44
CA SER A 120 5.99 -6.80 -19.24
C SER A 120 4.61 -7.36 -18.92
N THR A 121 4.22 -8.41 -19.62
CA THR A 121 2.99 -9.18 -19.35
C THR A 121 3.16 -10.19 -18.22
N LYS A 122 4.40 -10.48 -17.81
CA LYS A 122 4.70 -11.49 -16.79
C LYS A 122 4.45 -10.94 -15.37
N PRO A 123 3.68 -11.65 -14.52
CA PRO A 123 3.52 -11.27 -13.12
C PRO A 123 4.87 -11.29 -12.39
N ARG A 124 5.08 -10.33 -11.49
CA ARG A 124 6.31 -10.15 -10.70
C ARG A 124 6.15 -10.55 -9.23
N GLY A 125 5.07 -11.28 -8.93
CA GLY A 125 4.66 -11.63 -7.57
C GLY A 125 3.41 -10.86 -7.15
N PHE A 126 3.18 -10.83 -5.84
CA PHE A 126 2.04 -10.18 -5.21
C PHE A 126 2.51 -9.34 -4.03
N VAL A 127 1.76 -8.30 -3.71
CA VAL A 127 1.87 -7.53 -2.48
C VAL A 127 0.58 -7.69 -1.68
N ASP A 128 0.72 -8.03 -0.41
CA ASP A 128 -0.40 -8.16 0.52
C ASP A 128 -0.48 -6.88 1.35
N LEU A 129 -1.66 -6.26 1.35
CA LEU A 129 -1.90 -5.02 2.08
C LEU A 129 -3.31 -4.97 2.63
N SER A 130 -3.51 -4.21 3.70
CA SER A 130 -4.83 -3.88 4.23
C SER A 130 -5.08 -2.39 4.16
N LEU A 131 -6.32 -1.99 3.88
CA LEU A 131 -6.65 -0.58 3.80
C LEU A 131 -8.02 -0.25 4.40
N ARG A 132 -8.13 0.94 4.97
CA ARG A 132 -9.35 1.49 5.58
C ARG A 132 -9.51 2.93 5.17
N ILE A 133 -10.69 3.30 4.68
CA ILE A 133 -11.03 4.67 4.29
C ILE A 133 -11.99 5.26 5.33
N SER A 134 -11.77 6.50 5.71
CA SER A 134 -12.65 7.25 6.61
C SER A 134 -12.82 8.69 6.12
N ASP A 135 -14.04 9.21 6.23
CA ASP A 135 -14.33 10.62 5.98
C ASP A 135 -13.88 11.45 7.19
N ARG A 136 -13.13 12.52 6.94
CA ARG A 136 -12.72 13.46 7.98
C ARG A 136 -13.90 14.20 8.61
N ALA A 137 -14.99 14.44 7.85
CA ALA A 137 -16.18 15.13 8.35
C ALA A 137 -16.91 14.35 9.46
N ALA A 138 -16.73 13.03 9.54
CA ALA A 138 -17.37 12.20 10.57
C ALA A 138 -16.66 12.28 11.95
N GLY A 139 -15.45 12.87 12.03
CA GLY A 139 -14.66 12.95 13.26
C GLY A 139 -14.75 14.28 14.01
N GLU A 140 -15.28 15.34 13.39
CA GLU A 140 -15.45 16.67 14.00
C GLU A 140 -16.90 16.83 14.51
N GLY A 141 -17.31 15.97 15.45
CA GLY A 141 -18.69 15.97 15.98
C GLY A 141 -18.83 15.60 17.45
N LEU A 142 -17.75 15.44 18.22
CA LEU A 142 -17.85 15.14 19.64
C LEU A 142 -16.73 15.81 20.45
N ALA A 143 -16.88 17.12 20.68
CA ALA A 143 -16.35 17.73 21.88
C ALA A 143 -17.54 17.94 22.84
N PRO A 144 -17.64 17.23 23.98
CA PRO A 144 -18.50 17.70 25.04
C PRO A 144 -17.86 18.97 25.62
N HIS A 145 -18.54 20.10 25.44
CA HIS A 145 -18.31 21.26 26.30
C HIS A 145 -18.50 20.83 27.75
N ALA A 146 -17.46 20.99 28.56
CA ALA A 146 -17.51 21.06 30.00
C ALA A 146 -16.77 22.33 30.42
#